data_AF-A0A840REG6-F1
#
_entry.id   AF-A0A840REG6-F1
#
_cell.length_a   1.000
_cell.length_b   1.000
_cell.length_c   1.000
_cell.angle_alpha   90.00
_cell.angle_beta   90.00
_cell.angle_gamma   90.00
#
_symmetry.space_group_name_H-M   'P 1'
#
loop_
_entity.id
_entity.type
_entity.pdbx_description
1 polymer ?
#
loop_
_entity_poly.entity_id
_entity_poly.type
_entity_poly.pdbx_seq_one_letter_code
_entity_poly.pdbx_strand_id
1 'polypeptide(L)'
;MMQPPSPRDIARFRAALTEHAGWFFDDAAASRLAHVLAQQTLVHHCDYGTYLERVSSGERAELAALAQLLTITETSFLRNIDQLVAFIQVALPAYLNKGGGEAPIRVLSFGCASGEEPYSLAMMLQEHLPEAMQRVQITAADLNPAMLAKARHARYSAWSLRDTPQAMRDRWFTPEGNLFALDETIVAAVRFEQRNLVENDPHFWQAGRFDIVFCRNVLMYFTPAQARAAVGRIAAAMTPGGYLFLGHAETLRGLSEDFEVFHTNDAFYYRRQTPPAAARPPQHIANPTPESSWVAAIEQASARIHALSCLPAPAAAQPVPAVTAPTSPNLAPVLDFLDRERFEPALTYLQALPPEYERNPDVRLLKAVLYSHSGALAQAEATCFSLLQDDELNAGAHYVLALCRESQGDLTGALEQDQLAAWLDPGFAMPRVHMGLIARRRGDHQGAAQEMKHAIRLLQQEDPARLLLFGGGFKREALMALCKQEPLHSGERR
;
A
#
# COMPACT_ATOMS: atom_id res chain seq x y z
N MET A 1 23.61 -33.12 4.91
CA MET A 1 22.84 -31.96 4.42
C MET A 1 21.49 -32.46 3.96
N MET A 2 20.42 -31.86 4.44
CA MET A 2 19.07 -32.18 3.96
C MET A 2 18.96 -31.66 2.52
N GLN A 3 18.40 -32.46 1.61
CA GLN A 3 18.16 -32.00 0.23
C GLN A 3 17.19 -30.80 0.25
N PRO A 4 17.32 -29.83 -0.67
CA PRO A 4 16.37 -28.72 -0.75
C PRO A 4 14.95 -29.24 -1.07
N PRO A 5 13.89 -28.56 -0.60
CA PRO A 5 12.52 -28.96 -0.90
C PRO A 5 12.26 -28.87 -2.41
N SER A 6 11.50 -29.82 -2.95
CA SER A 6 11.17 -29.82 -4.37
C SER A 6 10.16 -28.72 -4.71
N PRO A 7 10.01 -28.33 -6.00
CA PRO A 7 8.94 -27.42 -6.42
C PRO A 7 7.54 -27.92 -6.01
N ARG A 8 7.33 -29.25 -5.97
CA ARG A 8 6.07 -29.85 -5.51
C ARG A 8 5.85 -29.63 -4.01
N ASP A 9 6.90 -29.70 -3.19
CA ASP A 9 6.82 -29.44 -1.75
C ASP A 9 6.49 -27.97 -1.48
N ILE A 10 7.11 -27.05 -2.22
CA ILE A 10 6.83 -25.61 -2.12
C ILE A 10 5.38 -25.31 -2.53
N ALA A 11 4.89 -25.92 -3.61
CA ALA A 11 3.50 -25.76 -4.05
C ALA A 11 2.50 -26.28 -3.00
N ARG A 12 2.76 -27.46 -2.41
CA ARG A 12 1.95 -28.01 -1.30
C ARG A 12 1.97 -27.08 -0.09
N PHE A 13 3.13 -26.55 0.27
CA PHE A 13 3.27 -25.63 1.38
C PHE A 13 2.49 -24.34 1.16
N ARG A 14 2.62 -23.73 -0.01
CA ARG A 14 1.86 -22.53 -0.41
C ARG A 14 0.34 -22.78 -0.36
N ALA A 15 -0.11 -23.93 -0.85
CA ALA A 15 -1.53 -24.30 -0.80
C ALA A 15 -2.03 -24.43 0.65
N ALA A 16 -1.29 -25.10 1.52
CA ALA A 16 -1.64 -25.25 2.94
C ALA A 16 -1.68 -23.90 3.67
N LEU A 17 -0.72 -23.00 3.41
CA LEU A 17 -0.71 -21.63 3.95
C LEU A 17 -1.92 -20.83 3.47
N THR A 18 -2.29 -20.95 2.19
CA THR A 18 -3.47 -20.28 1.63
C THR A 18 -4.76 -20.80 2.27
N GLU A 19 -4.87 -22.12 2.45
CA GLU A 19 -6.06 -22.77 3.00
C GLU A 19 -6.25 -22.44 4.48
N HIS A 20 -5.21 -22.57 5.29
CA HIS A 20 -5.32 -22.49 6.74
C HIS A 20 -4.96 -21.14 7.34
N ALA A 21 -4.13 -20.31 6.68
CA ALA A 21 -3.77 -18.97 7.16
C ALA A 21 -4.26 -17.85 6.24
N GLY A 22 -4.74 -18.17 5.04
CA GLY A 22 -5.26 -17.21 4.06
C GLY A 22 -4.21 -16.55 3.18
N TRP A 23 -2.92 -16.70 3.53
CA TRP A 23 -1.82 -15.98 2.91
C TRP A 23 -1.56 -16.40 1.47
N PHE A 24 -1.51 -15.41 0.59
CA PHE A 24 -1.07 -15.54 -0.78
C PHE A 24 0.42 -15.26 -0.89
N PHE A 25 1.13 -16.16 -1.56
CA PHE A 25 2.53 -16.00 -1.94
C PHE A 25 2.66 -16.24 -3.43
N ASP A 26 3.25 -15.28 -4.14
CA ASP A 26 3.56 -15.41 -5.56
C ASP A 26 4.83 -16.27 -5.78
N ASP A 27 5.25 -16.38 -7.04
CA ASP A 27 6.44 -17.16 -7.40
C ASP A 27 7.75 -16.51 -6.96
N ALA A 28 7.78 -15.19 -6.75
CA ALA A 28 8.95 -14.51 -6.21
C ALA A 28 9.24 -14.95 -4.76
N ALA A 29 8.20 -15.33 -4.00
CA ALA A 29 8.35 -15.83 -2.64
C ALA A 29 8.83 -17.30 -2.54
N ALA A 30 8.98 -18.03 -3.65
CA ALA A 30 9.30 -19.47 -3.64
C ALA A 30 10.59 -19.80 -2.88
N SER A 31 11.66 -19.02 -3.08
CA SER A 31 12.94 -19.20 -2.37
C SER A 31 12.82 -18.99 -0.86
N ARG A 32 12.03 -18.00 -0.44
CA ARG A 32 11.75 -17.74 0.99
C ARG A 32 10.95 -18.89 1.59
N LEU A 33 9.92 -19.37 0.90
CA LEU A 33 9.11 -20.51 1.36
C LEU A 33 9.92 -21.79 1.45
N ALA A 34 10.82 -22.03 0.50
CA ALA A 34 11.75 -23.16 0.53
C ALA A 34 12.67 -23.11 1.76
N HIS A 35 13.22 -21.93 2.06
CA HIS A 35 14.06 -21.73 3.23
C HIS A 35 13.31 -21.97 4.54
N VAL A 36 12.11 -21.42 4.67
CA VAL A 36 11.26 -21.63 5.86
C VAL A 36 10.88 -23.10 6.01
N LEU A 37 10.47 -23.78 4.95
CA LEU A 37 10.14 -25.20 4.98
C LEU A 37 11.33 -26.08 5.40
N ALA A 38 12.53 -25.80 4.86
CA ALA A 38 13.76 -26.47 5.26
C ALA A 38 14.14 -26.18 6.72
N GLN A 39 13.94 -24.95 7.20
CA GLN A 39 14.20 -24.60 8.58
C GLN A 39 13.26 -25.33 9.54
N GLN A 40 11.95 -25.36 9.25
CA GLN A 40 10.97 -25.97 10.14
C GLN A 40 11.12 -27.49 10.23
N THR A 41 11.40 -28.17 9.12
CA THR A 41 11.68 -29.62 9.14
C THR A 41 12.88 -30.00 10.01
N LEU A 42 13.91 -29.14 10.08
CA LEU A 42 15.02 -29.28 11.03
C LEU A 42 14.58 -29.09 12.49
N VAL A 43 13.76 -28.08 12.79
CA VAL A 43 13.23 -27.80 14.14
C VAL A 43 12.37 -28.97 14.65
N HIS A 44 11.56 -29.56 13.78
CA HIS A 44 10.67 -30.66 14.12
C HIS A 44 11.31 -32.05 13.97
N HIS A 45 12.56 -32.12 13.54
CA HIS A 45 13.30 -33.36 13.30
C HIS A 45 12.53 -34.38 12.43
N CYS A 46 11.91 -33.89 11.34
CA CYS A 46 11.12 -34.71 10.42
C CYS A 46 11.41 -34.38 8.95
N ASP A 47 10.92 -35.22 8.03
CA ASP A 47 11.04 -34.95 6.60
C ASP A 47 9.97 -33.96 6.09
N TYR A 48 10.13 -33.49 4.85
CA TYR A 48 9.19 -32.55 4.22
C TYR A 48 7.76 -33.09 4.18
N GLY A 49 7.59 -34.38 3.88
CA GLY A 49 6.25 -34.99 3.77
C GLY A 49 5.49 -34.92 5.08
N THR A 50 6.15 -35.35 6.17
CA THR A 50 5.62 -35.35 7.53
C THR A 50 5.31 -33.93 8.00
N TYR A 51 6.19 -32.96 7.75
CA TYR A 51 5.93 -31.58 8.13
C TYR A 51 4.78 -30.96 7.32
N LEU A 52 4.73 -31.22 6.01
CA LEU A 52 3.64 -30.73 5.16
C LEU A 52 2.28 -31.28 5.59
N GLU A 53 2.20 -32.54 6.05
CA GLU A 53 0.96 -33.10 6.60
C GLU A 53 0.47 -32.35 7.84
N ARG A 54 1.38 -31.92 8.73
CA ARG A 54 1.02 -31.08 9.89
C ARG A 54 0.43 -29.74 9.45
N VAL A 55 1.10 -29.05 8.54
CA VAL A 55 0.63 -27.74 8.03
C VAL A 55 -0.69 -27.90 7.27
N SER A 56 -0.83 -28.93 6.44
CA SER A 56 -2.06 -29.26 5.69
C SER A 56 -3.19 -29.79 6.57
N SER A 57 -2.94 -30.14 7.83
CA SER A 57 -3.98 -30.44 8.81
C SER A 57 -4.51 -29.19 9.52
N GLY A 58 -3.87 -28.04 9.30
CA GLY A 58 -4.18 -26.79 10.00
C GLY A 58 -3.76 -26.81 11.48
N GLU A 59 -2.71 -27.54 11.84
CA GLU A 59 -2.22 -27.61 13.22
C GLU A 59 -1.94 -26.20 13.76
N ARG A 60 -2.70 -25.78 14.79
CA ARG A 60 -2.68 -24.38 15.29
C ARG A 60 -1.29 -23.93 15.76
N ALA A 61 -0.53 -24.82 16.40
CA ALA A 61 0.82 -24.51 16.87
C ALA A 61 1.77 -24.20 15.69
N GLU A 62 1.67 -24.96 14.60
CA GLU A 62 2.48 -24.77 13.40
C GLU A 62 2.12 -23.48 12.68
N LEU A 63 0.83 -23.17 12.52
CA LEU A 63 0.40 -21.90 11.92
C LEU A 63 0.91 -20.69 12.73
N ALA A 64 0.93 -20.81 14.06
CA ALA A 64 1.44 -19.76 14.94
C ALA A 64 2.97 -19.59 14.83
N ALA A 65 3.73 -20.69 14.67
CA ALA A 65 5.17 -20.64 14.43
C ALA A 65 5.47 -20.02 13.05
N LEU A 66 4.74 -20.45 12.01
CA LEU A 66 4.89 -19.94 10.66
C LEU A 66 4.53 -18.46 10.54
N ALA A 67 3.54 -17.98 11.31
CA ALA A 67 3.21 -16.56 11.38
C ALA A 67 4.41 -15.69 11.78
N GLN A 68 5.23 -16.16 12.71
CA GLN A 68 6.44 -15.42 13.15
C GLN A 68 7.46 -15.23 12.03
N LEU A 69 7.50 -16.15 11.07
CA LEU A 69 8.49 -16.18 10.00
C LEU A 69 7.99 -15.54 8.70
N LEU A 70 6.69 -15.58 8.47
CA LEU A 70 6.09 -15.29 7.18
C LEU A 70 5.29 -13.98 7.14
N THR A 71 4.73 -13.51 8.26
CA THR A 71 3.92 -12.28 8.24
C THR A 71 4.79 -11.03 8.13
N ILE A 72 4.28 -10.03 7.40
CA ILE A 72 4.80 -8.66 7.45
C ILE A 72 4.14 -7.98 8.64
N THR A 73 4.95 -7.38 9.50
CA THR A 73 4.52 -6.88 10.83
C THR A 73 4.71 -5.37 10.97
N GLU A 74 4.92 -4.65 9.87
CA GLU A 74 5.18 -3.22 9.86
C GLU A 74 3.94 -2.42 10.25
N THR A 75 4.03 -1.71 11.37
CA THR A 75 2.98 -0.87 11.91
C THR A 75 3.58 0.30 12.70
N SER A 76 2.79 1.33 12.95
CA SER A 76 3.18 2.52 13.71
C SER A 76 1.98 3.11 14.43
N PHE A 77 2.25 3.83 15.52
CA PHE A 77 1.24 4.58 16.24
C PHE A 77 0.66 5.69 15.36
N LEU A 78 -0.65 5.89 15.48
CA LEU A 78 -1.42 6.91 14.76
C LEU A 78 -1.28 6.84 13.24
N ARG A 79 -0.94 5.67 12.70
CA ARG A 79 -0.89 5.42 11.26
C ARG A 79 -2.22 5.77 10.60
N ASN A 80 -2.19 6.66 9.61
CA ASN A 80 -3.34 7.26 8.95
C ASN A 80 -4.39 7.80 9.95
N ILE A 81 -3.99 8.87 10.62
CA ILE A 81 -4.75 9.51 11.70
C ILE A 81 -6.19 9.83 11.33
N ASP A 82 -6.48 10.11 10.06
CA ASP A 82 -7.81 10.43 9.54
C ASP A 82 -8.86 9.35 9.86
N GLN A 83 -8.49 8.07 9.76
CA GLN A 83 -9.39 6.96 10.14
C GLN A 83 -9.65 6.90 11.65
N LEU A 84 -8.66 7.29 12.47
CA LEU A 84 -8.83 7.40 13.91
C LEU A 84 -9.71 8.60 14.28
N VAL A 85 -9.59 9.71 13.55
CA VAL A 85 -10.47 10.88 13.69
C VAL A 85 -11.91 10.50 13.33
N ALA A 86 -12.15 9.78 12.23
CA ALA A 86 -13.47 9.26 11.89
C ALA A 86 -14.03 8.29 12.94
N PHE A 87 -13.19 7.48 13.58
CA PHE A 87 -13.60 6.65 14.71
C PHE A 87 -14.11 7.47 15.90
N ILE A 88 -13.37 8.51 16.30
CA ILE A 88 -13.72 9.38 17.42
C ILE A 88 -14.93 10.26 17.11
N GLN A 89 -15.01 10.83 15.92
CA GLN A 89 -16.00 11.86 15.61
C GLN A 89 -17.28 11.31 14.98
N VAL A 90 -17.24 10.11 14.40
CA VAL A 90 -18.39 9.53 13.69
C VAL A 90 -18.82 8.21 14.29
N ALA A 91 -17.92 7.22 14.32
CA ALA A 91 -18.30 5.86 14.69
C ALA A 91 -18.73 5.77 16.16
N LEU A 92 -17.92 6.29 17.09
CA LEU A 92 -18.25 6.26 18.53
C LEU A 92 -19.51 7.08 18.87
N PRO A 93 -19.67 8.35 18.43
CA PRO A 93 -20.87 9.13 18.74
C PRO A 93 -22.16 8.49 18.24
N ALA A 94 -22.11 7.73 17.13
CA ALA A 94 -23.27 7.00 16.61
C ALA A 94 -23.79 5.92 17.58
N TYR A 95 -22.98 5.46 18.53
CA TYR A 95 -23.38 4.56 19.61
C TYR A 95 -23.67 5.30 20.91
N LEU A 96 -22.84 6.28 21.28
CA LEU A 96 -23.01 7.04 22.53
C LEU A 96 -24.34 7.80 22.56
N ASN A 97 -24.78 8.35 21.42
CA ASN A 97 -25.98 9.18 21.31
C ASN A 97 -27.30 8.39 21.21
N LYS A 98 -27.25 7.06 21.00
CA LYS A 98 -28.47 6.25 20.81
C LYS A 98 -29.29 6.00 22.08
N GLY A 99 -28.89 6.56 23.23
CA GLY A 99 -29.63 6.45 24.50
C GLY A 99 -29.79 5.02 25.03
N GLY A 100 -29.13 4.03 24.41
CA GLY A 100 -29.30 2.61 24.69
C GLY A 100 -28.39 2.12 25.83
N GLY A 101 -28.70 2.52 27.07
CA GLY A 101 -28.19 1.90 28.30
C GLY A 101 -26.66 1.85 28.52
N GLU A 102 -26.27 1.26 29.65
CA GLU A 102 -24.87 1.08 30.10
C GLU A 102 -24.08 0.03 29.28
N ALA A 103 -24.65 -0.51 28.20
CA ALA A 103 -24.02 -1.59 27.43
C ALA A 103 -22.69 -1.12 26.79
N PRO A 104 -21.64 -1.96 26.82
CA PRO A 104 -20.34 -1.60 26.28
C PRO A 104 -20.34 -1.60 24.74
N ILE A 105 -19.65 -0.63 24.16
CA ILE A 105 -19.32 -0.54 22.74
C ILE A 105 -18.12 -1.46 22.47
N ARG A 106 -18.28 -2.47 21.63
CA ARG A 106 -17.26 -3.50 21.41
C ARG A 106 -16.48 -3.22 20.13
N VAL A 107 -15.20 -2.93 20.28
CA VAL A 107 -14.28 -2.59 19.19
C VAL A 107 -13.32 -3.76 18.98
N LEU A 108 -13.14 -4.17 17.72
CA LEU A 108 -12.15 -5.16 17.31
C LEU A 108 -11.06 -4.49 16.48
N SER A 109 -9.79 -4.73 16.79
CA SER A 109 -8.65 -4.50 15.88
C SER A 109 -8.08 -5.86 15.51
N PHE A 110 -8.29 -6.29 14.26
CA PHE A 110 -7.84 -7.59 13.75
C PHE A 110 -6.62 -7.39 12.84
N GLY A 111 -5.57 -8.19 13.06
CA GLY A 111 -4.24 -7.97 12.46
C GLY A 111 -3.46 -6.87 13.17
N CYS A 112 -3.57 -6.83 14.50
CA CYS A 112 -3.04 -5.73 15.32
C CYS A 112 -1.51 -5.66 15.41
N ALA A 113 -0.78 -6.66 14.89
CA ALA A 113 0.68 -6.75 14.94
C ALA A 113 1.20 -6.50 16.37
N SER A 114 2.12 -5.55 16.58
CA SER A 114 2.70 -5.20 17.89
C SER A 114 1.82 -4.29 18.74
N GLY A 115 0.56 -4.09 18.39
CA GLY A 115 -0.42 -3.39 19.23
C GLY A 115 -0.50 -1.88 19.02
N GLU A 116 0.30 -1.30 18.11
CA GLU A 116 0.27 0.14 17.84
C GLU A 116 -1.13 0.64 17.43
N GLU A 117 -1.87 -0.12 16.61
CA GLU A 117 -3.24 0.25 16.20
C GLU A 117 -4.24 0.27 17.38
N PRO A 118 -4.45 -0.83 18.13
CA PRO A 118 -5.41 -0.81 19.23
C PRO A 118 -5.03 0.15 20.35
N TYR A 119 -3.74 0.38 20.59
CA TYR A 119 -3.31 1.42 21.52
C TYR A 119 -3.54 2.83 20.98
N SER A 120 -3.38 3.07 19.68
CA SER A 120 -3.76 4.33 19.05
C SER A 120 -5.26 4.62 19.23
N LEU A 121 -6.12 3.60 19.11
CA LEU A 121 -7.55 3.73 19.38
C LEU A 121 -7.82 4.12 20.84
N ALA A 122 -7.15 3.47 21.79
CA ALA A 122 -7.28 3.78 23.21
C ALA A 122 -6.76 5.20 23.55
N MET A 123 -5.61 5.61 22.99
CA MET A 123 -5.05 6.96 23.15
C MET A 123 -6.01 8.02 22.62
N MET A 124 -6.50 7.85 21.39
CA MET A 124 -7.45 8.79 20.77
C MET A 124 -8.76 8.87 21.56
N LEU A 125 -9.23 7.74 22.09
CA LEU A 125 -10.42 7.70 22.95
C LEU A 125 -10.17 8.49 24.25
N GLN A 126 -9.04 8.29 24.90
CA GLN A 126 -8.68 8.99 26.13
C GLN A 126 -8.49 10.50 25.92
N GLU A 127 -7.92 10.90 24.80
CA GLU A 127 -7.66 12.31 24.45
C GLU A 127 -8.95 13.10 24.18
N HIS A 128 -9.91 12.48 23.51
CA HIS A 128 -11.05 13.19 22.94
C HIS A 128 -12.38 12.90 23.61
N LEU A 129 -12.55 11.71 24.20
CA LEU A 129 -13.79 11.26 24.84
C LEU A 129 -13.47 10.43 26.11
N PRO A 130 -12.72 10.99 27.09
CA PRO A 130 -12.29 10.24 28.28
C PRO A 130 -13.46 9.66 29.09
N GLU A 131 -14.61 10.31 29.10
CA GLU A 131 -15.83 9.83 29.74
C GLU A 131 -16.41 8.56 29.10
N ALA A 132 -16.08 8.31 27.83
CA ALA A 132 -16.51 7.12 27.11
C ALA A 132 -15.58 5.92 27.33
N MET A 133 -14.39 6.11 27.93
CA MET A 133 -13.38 5.05 28.12
C MET A 133 -13.96 3.80 28.80
N GLN A 134 -14.76 3.97 29.85
CA GLN A 134 -15.37 2.84 30.58
C GLN A 134 -16.44 2.08 29.77
N ARG A 135 -16.98 2.73 28.72
CA ARG A 135 -18.00 2.14 27.86
C ARG A 135 -17.40 1.39 26.68
N VAL A 136 -16.13 1.60 26.33
CA VAL A 136 -15.53 0.99 25.14
C VAL A 136 -14.66 -0.20 25.54
N GLN A 137 -14.88 -1.34 24.89
CA GLN A 137 -14.06 -2.54 25.07
C GLN A 137 -13.28 -2.80 23.78
N ILE A 138 -11.96 -2.62 23.84
CA ILE A 138 -11.06 -2.85 22.69
C ILE A 138 -10.47 -4.25 22.79
N THR A 139 -10.85 -5.12 21.86
CA THR A 139 -10.22 -6.43 21.64
C THR A 139 -9.30 -6.34 20.44
N ALA A 140 -8.03 -6.70 20.64
CA ALA A 140 -7.01 -6.76 19.61
C ALA A 140 -6.68 -8.23 19.32
N ALA A 141 -6.63 -8.59 18.04
CA ALA A 141 -6.43 -9.96 17.61
C ALA A 141 -5.33 -10.04 16.54
N ASP A 142 -4.48 -11.06 16.64
CA ASP A 142 -3.48 -11.37 15.62
C ASP A 142 -3.20 -12.88 15.59
N LEU A 143 -2.70 -13.39 14.46
CA LEU A 143 -2.27 -14.78 14.34
C LEU A 143 -0.87 -14.99 14.93
N ASN A 144 -0.02 -13.95 14.88
CA ASN A 144 1.39 -14.02 15.23
C ASN A 144 1.60 -13.85 16.75
N PRO A 145 1.92 -14.91 17.51
CA PRO A 145 2.05 -14.84 18.97
C PRO A 145 3.23 -13.98 19.43
N ALA A 146 4.30 -13.86 18.63
CA ALA A 146 5.45 -13.02 18.97
C ALA A 146 5.09 -11.53 18.91
N MET A 147 4.22 -11.14 17.98
CA MET A 147 3.72 -9.77 17.88
C MET A 147 2.76 -9.45 19.04
N LEU A 148 1.88 -10.38 19.40
CA LEU A 148 1.03 -10.24 20.59
C LEU A 148 1.85 -10.15 21.89
N ALA A 149 2.97 -10.87 21.99
CA ALA A 149 3.87 -10.76 23.13
C ALA A 149 4.50 -9.36 23.22
N LYS A 150 4.97 -8.81 22.07
CA LYS A 150 5.46 -7.42 22.00
C LYS A 150 4.37 -6.41 22.40
N ALA A 151 3.15 -6.61 21.90
CA ALA A 151 2.01 -5.76 22.22
C ALA A 151 1.73 -5.73 23.73
N ARG A 152 1.67 -6.90 24.38
CA ARG A 152 1.47 -6.99 25.83
C ARG A 152 2.62 -6.39 26.65
N HIS A 153 3.84 -6.37 26.10
CA HIS A 153 4.98 -5.74 26.75
C HIS A 153 4.93 -4.20 26.68
N ALA A 154 4.25 -3.65 25.67
CA ALA A 154 3.97 -2.23 25.51
C ALA A 154 5.22 -1.33 25.63
N ARG A 155 6.35 -1.81 25.07
CA ARG A 155 7.61 -1.06 24.92
C ARG A 155 7.95 -0.92 23.45
N TYR A 156 8.13 0.32 23.01
CA TYR A 156 8.22 0.64 21.59
C TYR A 156 9.48 1.42 21.26
N SER A 157 9.98 1.25 20.04
CA SER A 157 11.11 2.05 19.56
C SER A 157 10.66 3.43 19.09
N ALA A 158 11.61 4.35 18.91
CA ALA A 158 11.33 5.63 18.25
C ALA A 158 10.71 5.46 16.85
N TRP A 159 11.06 4.38 16.13
CA TRP A 159 10.53 4.09 14.79
C TRP A 159 9.02 3.78 14.81
N SER A 160 8.54 3.09 15.85
CA SER A 160 7.10 2.82 16.03
C SER A 160 6.30 4.11 16.28
N LEU A 161 6.98 5.17 16.76
CA LEU A 161 6.38 6.48 17.10
C LEU A 161 6.63 7.57 16.04
N ARG A 162 7.16 7.22 14.86
CA ARG A 162 7.55 8.18 13.81
C ARG A 162 6.42 9.12 13.37
N ASP A 163 5.19 8.63 13.36
CA ASP A 163 3.99 9.38 12.97
C ASP A 163 3.28 10.00 14.19
N THR A 164 3.80 9.79 15.40
CA THR A 164 3.18 10.28 16.65
C THR A 164 3.62 11.71 16.95
N PRO A 165 2.67 12.68 17.05
CA PRO A 165 2.98 14.05 17.45
C PRO A 165 3.72 14.11 18.78
N GLN A 166 4.69 15.03 18.90
CA GLN A 166 5.55 15.13 20.08
C GLN A 166 4.72 15.30 21.37
N ALA A 167 3.66 16.10 21.35
CA ALA A 167 2.79 16.30 22.51
C ALA A 167 2.13 15.00 23.01
N MET A 168 1.76 14.08 22.12
CA MET A 168 1.23 12.76 22.49
C MET A 168 2.33 11.83 22.97
N ARG A 169 3.53 11.91 22.37
CA ARG A 169 4.71 11.16 22.85
C ARG A 169 5.03 11.53 24.30
N ASP A 170 5.14 12.82 24.58
CA ASP A 170 5.48 13.33 25.92
C ASP A 170 4.41 12.98 26.97
N ARG A 171 3.15 12.84 26.56
CA ARG A 171 2.04 12.55 27.45
C ARG A 171 1.88 11.06 27.76
N TRP A 172 1.96 10.21 26.73
CA TRP A 172 1.58 8.80 26.84
C TRP A 172 2.77 7.86 26.91
N PHE A 173 3.98 8.34 26.71
CA PHE A 173 5.17 7.51 26.70
C PHE A 173 6.25 8.02 27.66
N THR A 174 6.81 7.09 28.44
CA THR A 174 7.98 7.36 29.29
C THR A 174 9.22 6.75 28.64
N PRO A 175 10.30 7.52 28.43
CA PRO A 175 11.56 6.97 27.92
C PRO A 175 12.17 5.94 28.88
N GLU A 176 12.52 4.76 28.36
CA GLU A 176 13.19 3.66 29.05
C GLU A 176 14.37 3.15 28.21
N GLY A 177 15.54 3.77 28.38
CA GLY A 177 16.72 3.48 27.58
C GLY A 177 16.49 3.81 26.10
N ASN A 178 16.53 2.78 25.23
CA ASN A 178 16.30 2.93 23.79
C ASN A 178 14.82 2.73 23.39
N LEU A 179 13.95 2.47 24.36
CA LEU A 179 12.53 2.21 24.15
C LEU A 179 11.69 3.27 24.88
N PHE A 180 10.41 3.24 24.57
CA PHE A 180 9.37 4.09 25.13
C PHE A 180 8.30 3.20 25.74
N ALA A 181 8.06 3.36 27.04
CA ALA A 181 7.02 2.68 27.78
C ALA A 181 5.69 3.39 27.61
N LEU A 182 4.69 2.70 27.08
CA LEU A 182 3.33 3.21 27.00
C LEU A 182 2.69 3.28 28.39
N ASP A 183 1.93 4.34 28.64
CA ASP A 183 1.19 4.56 29.88
C ASP A 183 0.28 3.37 30.25
N GLU A 184 0.33 2.94 31.52
CA GLU A 184 -0.36 1.74 31.99
C GLU A 184 -1.90 1.84 31.87
N THR A 185 -2.46 3.05 31.92
CA THR A 185 -3.91 3.25 31.76
C THR A 185 -4.36 2.93 30.34
N ILE A 186 -3.54 3.27 29.34
CA ILE A 186 -3.78 2.92 27.94
C ILE A 186 -3.55 1.42 27.72
N VAL A 187 -2.52 0.85 28.35
CA VAL A 187 -2.24 -0.59 28.29
C VAL A 187 -3.42 -1.41 28.80
N ALA A 188 -4.02 -0.99 29.92
CA ALA A 188 -5.15 -1.67 30.54
C ALA A 188 -6.46 -1.62 29.71
N ALA A 189 -6.57 -0.68 28.77
CA ALA A 189 -7.75 -0.50 27.93
C ALA A 189 -7.89 -1.55 26.79
N VAL A 190 -6.83 -2.30 26.49
CA VAL A 190 -6.77 -3.22 25.35
C VAL A 190 -6.60 -4.67 25.79
N ARG A 191 -7.43 -5.58 25.25
CA ARG A 191 -7.32 -7.02 25.47
C ARG A 191 -6.80 -7.73 24.23
N PHE A 192 -5.76 -8.55 24.37
CA PHE A 192 -5.14 -9.26 23.25
C PHE A 192 -5.52 -10.74 23.19
N GLU A 193 -6.04 -11.19 22.05
CA GLU A 193 -6.35 -12.59 21.74
C GLU A 193 -5.54 -13.09 20.54
N GLN A 194 -5.09 -14.36 20.60
CA GLN A 194 -4.51 -15.00 19.42
C GLN A 194 -5.63 -15.61 18.57
N ARG A 195 -5.80 -15.11 17.35
CA ARG A 195 -6.89 -15.52 16.46
C ARG A 195 -6.43 -15.59 15.01
N ASN A 196 -7.03 -16.53 14.28
CA ASN A 196 -6.85 -16.64 12.84
C ASN A 196 -8.11 -16.11 12.12
N LEU A 197 -7.94 -15.18 11.19
CA LEU A 197 -9.06 -14.58 10.45
C LEU A 197 -9.81 -15.58 9.56
N VAL A 198 -9.10 -16.62 9.11
CA VAL A 198 -9.65 -17.68 8.26
C VAL A 198 -10.43 -18.71 9.08
N GLU A 199 -10.11 -18.84 10.37
CA GLU A 199 -10.77 -19.79 11.26
C GLU A 199 -12.21 -19.36 11.57
N ASN A 200 -13.15 -20.28 11.30
CA ASN A 200 -14.57 -20.06 11.57
C ASN A 200 -14.92 -20.50 13.00
N ASP A 201 -14.35 -19.84 14.01
CA ASP A 201 -14.72 -20.02 15.41
C ASP A 201 -16.12 -19.41 15.66
N PRO A 202 -17.17 -20.21 15.93
CA PRO A 202 -18.54 -19.71 16.10
C PRO A 202 -18.72 -18.85 17.35
N HIS A 203 -17.86 -19.03 18.36
CA HIS A 203 -17.87 -18.20 19.56
C HIS A 203 -17.22 -16.85 19.26
N PHE A 204 -16.10 -16.85 18.53
CA PHE A 204 -15.42 -15.60 18.19
C PHE A 204 -16.19 -14.77 17.16
N TRP A 205 -16.79 -15.39 16.15
CA TRP A 205 -17.56 -14.73 15.09
C TRP A 205 -19.07 -14.71 15.35
N GLN A 206 -19.49 -14.80 16.61
CA GLN A 206 -20.89 -14.73 16.99
C GLN A 206 -21.55 -13.44 16.46
N ALA A 207 -22.78 -13.56 15.98
CA ALA A 207 -23.53 -12.42 15.44
C ALA A 207 -23.71 -11.29 16.46
N GLY A 208 -23.45 -10.05 16.03
CA GLY A 208 -23.58 -8.86 16.86
C GLY A 208 -22.57 -8.76 18.01
N ARG A 209 -21.44 -9.49 17.94
CA ARG A 209 -20.36 -9.44 18.94
C ARG A 209 -19.53 -8.15 18.87
N PHE A 210 -19.42 -7.54 17.69
CA PHE A 210 -18.63 -6.33 17.48
C PHE A 210 -19.47 -5.19 16.91
N ASP A 211 -19.20 -3.97 17.37
CA ASP A 211 -19.87 -2.76 16.92
C ASP A 211 -19.01 -2.00 15.92
N ILE A 212 -17.70 -1.96 16.19
CA ILE A 212 -16.70 -1.33 15.33
C ILE A 212 -15.55 -2.31 15.09
N VAL A 213 -15.10 -2.44 13.84
CA VAL A 213 -14.02 -3.34 13.46
C VAL A 213 -12.96 -2.56 12.66
N PHE A 214 -11.71 -2.72 13.04
CA PHE A 214 -10.53 -2.36 12.28
C PHE A 214 -9.88 -3.63 11.75
N CYS A 215 -9.65 -3.70 10.45
CA CYS A 215 -8.95 -4.79 9.78
C CYS A 215 -8.07 -4.17 8.67
N ARG A 216 -7.07 -3.40 9.10
CA ARG A 216 -6.27 -2.54 8.23
C ARG A 216 -4.97 -3.22 7.84
N ASN A 217 -4.64 -3.18 6.56
CA ASN A 217 -3.45 -3.76 5.96
C ASN A 217 -3.31 -5.28 6.20
N VAL A 218 -4.42 -6.01 6.17
CA VAL A 218 -4.46 -7.48 6.39
C VAL A 218 -4.92 -8.23 5.15
N LEU A 219 -6.06 -7.82 4.58
CA LEU A 219 -6.71 -8.47 3.45
C LEU A 219 -5.85 -8.42 2.19
N MET A 220 -4.94 -7.45 2.07
CA MET A 220 -3.97 -7.36 0.97
C MET A 220 -3.04 -8.57 0.85
N TYR A 221 -2.87 -9.35 1.92
CA TYR A 221 -2.07 -10.57 1.92
C TYR A 221 -2.89 -11.82 1.59
N PHE A 222 -4.21 -11.71 1.43
CA PHE A 222 -5.09 -12.84 1.19
C PHE A 222 -5.35 -13.06 -0.29
N THR A 223 -5.65 -14.30 -0.66
CA THR A 223 -6.27 -14.55 -1.96
C THR A 223 -7.66 -13.89 -2.01
N PRO A 224 -8.18 -13.52 -3.21
CA PRO A 224 -9.51 -12.92 -3.31
C PRO A 224 -10.63 -13.75 -2.66
N ALA A 225 -10.53 -15.08 -2.75
CA ALA A 225 -11.48 -16.00 -2.12
C ALA A 225 -11.42 -15.94 -0.58
N GLN A 226 -10.21 -15.95 -0.02
CA GLN A 226 -10.02 -15.86 1.43
C GLN A 226 -10.38 -14.49 1.98
N ALA A 227 -10.05 -13.41 1.25
CA ALA A 227 -10.47 -12.05 1.60
C ALA A 227 -12.00 -11.92 1.63
N ARG A 228 -12.71 -12.46 0.63
CA ARG A 228 -14.18 -12.51 0.60
C ARG A 228 -14.74 -13.26 1.81
N ALA A 229 -14.21 -14.44 2.11
CA ALA A 229 -14.67 -15.23 3.24
C ALA A 229 -14.42 -14.52 4.58
N ALA A 230 -13.25 -13.87 4.74
CA ALA A 230 -12.91 -13.06 5.91
C ALA A 230 -13.87 -11.89 6.11
N VAL A 231 -14.14 -11.13 5.06
CA VAL A 231 -15.11 -10.03 5.10
C VAL A 231 -16.50 -10.55 5.46
N GLY A 232 -16.93 -11.70 4.92
CA GLY A 232 -18.20 -12.33 5.27
C GLY A 232 -18.31 -12.69 6.76
N ARG A 233 -17.24 -13.22 7.37
CA ARG A 233 -17.20 -13.51 8.83
C ARG A 233 -17.25 -12.24 9.66
N ILE A 234 -16.46 -11.23 9.29
CA ILE A 234 -16.48 -9.90 9.92
C ILE A 234 -17.89 -9.33 9.86
N ALA A 235 -18.49 -9.31 8.67
CA ALA A 235 -19.84 -8.83 8.45
C ALA A 235 -20.83 -9.56 9.36
N ALA A 236 -20.82 -10.90 9.39
CA ALA A 236 -21.73 -11.69 10.22
C ALA A 236 -21.63 -11.33 11.71
N ALA A 237 -20.41 -11.14 12.23
CA ALA A 237 -20.14 -10.85 13.63
C ALA A 237 -20.43 -9.40 14.05
N MET A 238 -20.51 -8.46 13.11
CA MET A 238 -20.78 -7.05 13.41
C MET A 238 -22.24 -6.81 13.82
N THR A 239 -22.59 -5.69 14.46
CA THR A 239 -23.99 -5.26 14.59
C THR A 239 -24.46 -4.57 13.31
N PRO A 240 -25.75 -4.69 12.91
CA PRO A 240 -26.29 -3.90 11.81
C PRO A 240 -26.07 -2.40 12.07
N GLY A 241 -25.58 -1.68 11.06
CA GLY A 241 -25.17 -0.27 11.20
C GLY A 241 -23.78 -0.07 11.83
N GLY A 242 -23.04 -1.14 12.13
CA GLY A 242 -21.67 -1.05 12.66
C GLY A 242 -20.63 -0.64 11.64
N TYR A 243 -19.47 -0.21 12.13
CA TYR A 243 -18.44 0.46 11.32
C TYR A 243 -17.23 -0.44 11.09
N LEU A 244 -16.75 -0.50 9.85
CA LEU A 244 -15.57 -1.26 9.44
C LEU A 244 -14.53 -0.33 8.80
N PHE A 245 -13.31 -0.36 9.32
CA PHE A 245 -12.15 0.39 8.83
C PHE A 245 -11.14 -0.57 8.19
N LEU A 246 -10.75 -0.28 6.95
CA LEU A 246 -9.74 -1.02 6.18
C LEU A 246 -8.55 -0.12 5.83
N GLY A 247 -7.42 -0.70 5.43
CA GLY A 247 -6.24 0.05 5.00
C GLY A 247 -6.51 0.83 3.71
N HIS A 248 -5.64 1.80 3.42
CA HIS A 248 -5.87 2.80 2.35
C HIS A 248 -5.81 2.20 0.94
N ALA A 249 -5.15 1.05 0.82
CA ALA A 249 -5.05 0.27 -0.42
C ALA A 249 -6.08 -0.88 -0.50
N GLU A 250 -6.92 -1.06 0.52
CA GLU A 250 -7.88 -2.16 0.60
C GLU A 250 -9.29 -1.67 0.28
N THR A 251 -10.07 -2.49 -0.43
CA THR A 251 -11.44 -2.14 -0.83
C THR A 251 -12.36 -3.34 -0.75
N LEU A 252 -13.60 -3.11 -0.33
CA LEU A 252 -14.65 -4.14 -0.37
C LEU A 252 -15.26 -4.32 -1.77
N ARG A 253 -14.88 -3.48 -2.75
CA ARG A 253 -15.42 -3.54 -4.10
C ARG A 253 -15.10 -4.90 -4.74
N GLY A 254 -16.15 -5.64 -5.09
CA GLY A 254 -16.03 -7.00 -5.62
C GLY A 254 -15.82 -8.07 -4.56
N LEU A 255 -15.69 -7.73 -3.26
CA LEU A 255 -15.59 -8.67 -2.14
C LEU A 255 -16.90 -8.83 -1.37
N SER A 256 -17.64 -7.76 -1.08
CA SER A 256 -18.93 -7.84 -0.39
C SER A 256 -19.85 -6.68 -0.80
N GLU A 257 -21.16 -6.94 -0.75
CA GLU A 257 -22.23 -5.96 -0.94
C GLU A 257 -22.93 -5.60 0.37
N ASP A 258 -22.51 -6.18 1.51
CA ASP A 258 -23.12 -6.02 2.84
C ASP A 258 -22.80 -4.66 3.49
N PHE A 259 -22.04 -3.80 2.81
CA PHE A 259 -21.49 -2.57 3.36
C PHE A 259 -21.77 -1.37 2.45
N GLU A 260 -22.05 -0.24 3.08
CA GLU A 260 -22.11 1.07 2.44
C GLU A 260 -20.81 1.83 2.72
N VAL A 261 -20.24 2.48 1.72
CA VAL A 261 -19.00 3.26 1.87
C VAL A 261 -19.31 4.70 2.31
N PHE A 262 -18.56 5.18 3.29
CA PHE A 262 -18.61 6.56 3.77
C PHE A 262 -17.26 7.23 3.59
N HIS A 263 -17.31 8.53 3.33
CA HIS A 263 -16.13 9.39 3.25
C HIS A 263 -16.37 10.64 4.07
N THR A 264 -15.71 10.74 5.22
CA THR A 264 -15.66 11.93 6.07
C THR A 264 -14.28 12.03 6.71
N ASN A 265 -13.86 13.23 7.10
CA ASN A 265 -12.56 13.47 7.73
C ASN A 265 -11.39 12.92 6.90
N ASP A 266 -11.45 13.04 5.57
CA ASP A 266 -10.45 12.52 4.64
C ASP A 266 -10.16 11.01 4.76
N ALA A 267 -11.10 10.27 5.39
CA ALA A 267 -11.02 8.84 5.61
C ALA A 267 -12.16 8.09 4.94
N PHE A 268 -11.83 6.94 4.35
CA PHE A 268 -12.81 5.96 3.89
C PHE A 268 -13.03 4.89 4.96
N TYR A 269 -14.29 4.60 5.23
CA TYR A 269 -14.73 3.53 6.11
C TYR A 269 -16.11 3.04 5.68
N TYR A 270 -16.53 1.91 6.22
CA TYR A 270 -17.70 1.18 5.77
C TYR A 270 -18.72 1.07 6.90
N ARG A 271 -20.01 1.10 6.56
CA ARG A 271 -21.11 0.84 7.49
C ARG A 271 -21.85 -0.42 7.08
N ARG A 272 -22.00 -1.37 7.99
CA ARG A 272 -22.76 -2.60 7.75
C ARG A 272 -24.21 -2.25 7.43
N GLN A 273 -24.70 -2.70 6.28
CA GLN A 273 -26.08 -2.51 5.88
C GLN A 273 -27.02 -3.22 6.86
N THR A 274 -28.16 -2.59 7.12
CA THR A 274 -29.27 -3.27 7.77
C THR A 274 -29.97 -4.07 6.67
N PRO A 275 -30.22 -5.38 6.83
CA PRO A 275 -30.90 -6.15 5.79
C PRO A 275 -32.20 -5.44 5.39
N PRO A 276 -32.42 -5.13 4.10
CA PRO A 276 -33.71 -4.65 3.68
C PRO A 276 -34.74 -5.78 3.86
N ALA A 277 -35.93 -5.44 4.34
CA ALA A 277 -37.07 -6.34 4.23
C ALA A 277 -37.36 -6.57 2.73
N ALA A 278 -36.88 -7.72 2.21
CA ALA A 278 -37.13 -8.35 0.91
C ALA A 278 -37.52 -7.46 -0.30
N ALA A 279 -36.65 -7.36 -1.33
CA ALA A 279 -37.09 -6.99 -2.70
C ALA A 279 -36.17 -7.46 -3.85
N ARG A 280 -36.82 -8.15 -4.81
CA ARG A 280 -36.65 -8.51 -6.25
C ARG A 280 -35.34 -8.28 -7.08
N PRO A 281 -35.13 -9.09 -8.16
CA PRO A 281 -33.89 -9.12 -8.95
C PRO A 281 -33.81 -8.07 -10.09
N PRO A 282 -32.60 -7.72 -10.57
CA PRO A 282 -32.38 -6.62 -11.53
C PRO A 282 -32.46 -7.04 -13.02
N GLN A 283 -32.84 -6.08 -13.88
CA GLN A 283 -32.92 -6.21 -15.34
C GLN A 283 -31.67 -5.63 -16.04
N HIS A 284 -31.21 -6.29 -17.11
CA HIS A 284 -30.03 -5.95 -17.92
C HIS A 284 -30.37 -4.98 -19.07
N ILE A 285 -29.49 -4.01 -19.36
CA ILE A 285 -29.48 -3.22 -20.61
C ILE A 285 -28.09 -3.36 -21.26
N ALA A 286 -28.04 -3.52 -22.59
CA ALA A 286 -26.83 -3.75 -23.41
C ALA A 286 -26.28 -2.44 -24.02
N ASN A 287 -24.96 -2.39 -24.29
CA ASN A 287 -24.25 -1.25 -24.94
C ASN A 287 -23.73 -1.60 -26.35
N PRO A 288 -23.61 -0.62 -27.28
CA PRO A 288 -23.07 -0.80 -28.63
C PRO A 288 -21.54 -0.52 -28.75
N THR A 289 -20.93 -0.99 -29.84
CA THR A 289 -19.49 -1.05 -30.18
C THR A 289 -18.88 0.21 -30.83
N PRO A 290 -17.57 0.51 -30.70
CA PRO A 290 -16.89 1.67 -31.32
C PRO A 290 -16.01 1.35 -32.55
N GLU A 291 -15.98 2.27 -33.53
CA GLU A 291 -15.08 2.27 -34.69
C GLU A 291 -13.67 2.82 -34.40
N SER A 292 -12.73 2.31 -35.19
CA SER A 292 -11.27 2.31 -35.10
C SER A 292 -10.59 3.57 -35.66
N SER A 293 -9.77 4.23 -34.84
CA SER A 293 -8.77 5.22 -35.30
C SER A 293 -7.60 5.37 -34.32
N TRP A 294 -7.87 5.20 -33.01
CA TRP A 294 -6.85 5.31 -31.97
C TRP A 294 -5.98 4.03 -31.78
N VAL A 295 -6.50 2.87 -32.20
CA VAL A 295 -5.80 1.56 -32.12
C VAL A 295 -4.56 1.53 -33.02
N ALA A 296 -4.64 2.12 -34.23
CA ALA A 296 -3.50 2.17 -35.16
C ALA A 296 -2.35 3.07 -34.67
N ALA A 297 -2.67 4.10 -33.88
CA ALA A 297 -1.67 5.00 -33.28
C ALA A 297 -0.93 4.32 -32.09
N ILE A 298 -1.65 3.52 -31.29
CA ILE A 298 -1.07 2.73 -30.19
C ILE A 298 -0.19 1.60 -30.74
N GLU A 299 -0.57 0.96 -31.84
CA GLU A 299 0.21 -0.11 -32.45
C GLU A 299 1.56 0.37 -33.01
N GLN A 300 1.62 1.58 -33.59
CA GLN A 300 2.90 2.15 -34.06
C GLN A 300 3.84 2.54 -32.91
N ALA A 301 3.30 3.02 -31.78
CA ALA A 301 4.09 3.30 -30.58
C ALA A 301 4.59 2.01 -29.91
N SER A 302 3.74 0.99 -29.82
CA SER A 302 4.09 -0.33 -29.28
C SER A 302 5.10 -1.07 -30.14
N ALA A 303 5.06 -0.91 -31.48
CA ALA A 303 6.03 -1.51 -32.39
C ALA A 303 7.46 -0.95 -32.21
N ARG A 304 7.63 0.32 -31.83
CA ARG A 304 8.95 0.90 -31.53
C ARG A 304 9.54 0.36 -30.22
N ILE A 305 8.72 0.16 -29.21
CA ILE A 305 9.14 -0.38 -27.90
C ILE A 305 9.41 -1.89 -27.99
N HIS A 306 8.62 -2.63 -28.79
CA HIS A 306 8.86 -4.05 -29.06
C HIS A 306 10.13 -4.28 -29.91
N ALA A 307 10.47 -3.36 -30.83
CA ALA A 307 11.72 -3.43 -31.60
C ALA A 307 12.97 -3.21 -30.73
N LEU A 308 12.85 -2.47 -29.62
CA LEU A 308 13.92 -2.28 -28.64
C LEU A 308 14.07 -3.48 -27.68
N SER A 309 13.04 -4.32 -27.57
CA SER A 309 12.96 -5.42 -26.60
C SER A 309 13.30 -6.80 -27.20
N CYS A 310 13.36 -6.91 -28.53
CA CYS A 310 13.64 -8.17 -29.23
C CYS A 310 14.79 -7.99 -30.22
N LEU A 311 16.03 -8.18 -29.78
CA LEU A 311 17.13 -8.50 -30.69
C LEU A 311 17.36 -10.03 -30.65
N PRO A 312 17.19 -10.76 -31.77
CA PRO A 312 17.76 -12.10 -31.90
C PRO A 312 19.29 -11.99 -31.96
N ALA A 313 19.98 -12.97 -31.39
CA ALA A 313 21.44 -13.08 -31.46
C ALA A 313 21.90 -13.06 -32.94
N PRO A 314 22.80 -12.14 -33.34
CA PRO A 314 23.21 -12.07 -34.74
C PRO A 314 24.18 -13.22 -35.06
N ALA A 315 23.79 -14.01 -36.07
CA ALA A 315 24.69 -14.88 -36.80
C ALA A 315 25.74 -14.03 -37.55
N ALA A 316 26.95 -14.57 -37.64
CA ALA A 316 28.16 -13.90 -38.12
C ALA A 316 28.09 -13.42 -39.59
N ALA A 317 28.48 -12.17 -39.85
CA ALA A 317 29.13 -11.73 -41.08
C ALA A 317 29.82 -10.34 -40.94
N GLN A 318 31.16 -10.39 -41.00
CA GLN A 318 32.24 -9.46 -41.38
C GLN A 318 32.15 -7.90 -41.37
N PRO A 319 33.31 -7.21 -41.19
CA PRO A 319 33.38 -5.83 -40.70
C PRO A 319 33.56 -4.78 -41.81
N VAL A 320 33.02 -3.59 -41.55
CA VAL A 320 33.32 -2.32 -42.27
C VAL A 320 33.43 -1.19 -41.21
N PRO A 321 34.23 -0.14 -41.46
CA PRO A 321 35.06 0.50 -40.44
C PRO A 321 34.29 1.46 -39.55
N ALA A 322 34.68 1.48 -38.29
CA ALA A 322 34.10 2.26 -37.22
C ALA A 322 34.27 3.77 -37.44
N VAL A 323 33.14 4.43 -37.75
CA VAL A 323 32.86 5.75 -37.17
C VAL A 323 32.25 5.44 -35.81
N THR A 324 33.05 5.51 -34.75
CA THR A 324 32.60 5.28 -33.37
C THR A 324 31.64 6.41 -32.98
N ALA A 325 30.36 6.23 -33.28
CA ALA A 325 29.31 6.87 -32.51
C ALA A 325 29.53 6.51 -31.04
N PRO A 326 29.40 7.45 -30.08
CA PRO A 326 29.49 7.12 -28.68
C PRO A 326 28.41 6.06 -28.40
N THR A 327 28.85 4.85 -28.08
CA THR A 327 28.01 3.75 -27.62
C THR A 327 27.16 4.28 -26.47
N SER A 328 25.82 4.23 -26.58
CA SER A 328 24.93 4.66 -25.51
C SER A 328 25.33 4.01 -24.18
N PRO A 329 25.33 4.74 -23.06
CA PRO A 329 25.74 4.18 -21.78
C PRO A 329 24.81 3.02 -21.39
N ASN A 330 25.36 1.94 -20.82
CA ASN A 330 24.54 0.84 -20.31
C ASN A 330 23.87 1.26 -18.99
N LEU A 331 22.59 1.61 -19.07
CA LEU A 331 21.78 2.09 -17.93
C LEU A 331 20.91 0.99 -17.30
N ALA A 332 20.90 -0.23 -17.84
CA ALA A 332 20.09 -1.33 -17.30
C ALA A 332 20.37 -1.63 -15.81
N PRO A 333 21.63 -1.59 -15.30
CA PRO A 333 21.89 -1.78 -13.88
C PRO A 333 21.24 -0.72 -12.99
N VAL A 334 21.15 0.53 -13.48
CA VAL A 334 20.54 1.64 -12.73
C VAL A 334 19.04 1.41 -12.56
N LEU A 335 18.37 0.91 -13.62
CA LEU A 335 16.95 0.57 -13.58
C LEU A 335 16.67 -0.64 -12.66
N ASP A 336 17.52 -1.66 -12.64
CA ASP A 336 17.41 -2.78 -11.68
C ASP A 336 17.60 -2.32 -10.23
N PHE A 337 18.54 -1.39 -9.99
CA PHE A 337 18.69 -0.81 -8.66
C PHE A 337 17.48 0.03 -8.26
N LEU A 338 16.91 0.82 -9.17
CA LEU A 338 15.69 1.61 -8.93
C LEU A 338 14.49 0.71 -8.61
N ASP A 339 14.31 -0.40 -9.35
CA ASP A 339 13.22 -1.37 -9.12
C ASP A 339 13.32 -2.03 -7.74
N ARG A 340 14.56 -2.16 -7.23
CA ARG A 340 14.85 -2.68 -5.89
C ARG A 340 15.01 -1.58 -4.83
N GLU A 341 14.68 -0.33 -5.17
CA GLU A 341 14.78 0.85 -4.31
C GLU A 341 16.19 1.08 -3.71
N ARG A 342 17.23 0.62 -4.41
CA ARG A 342 18.64 0.76 -4.02
C ARG A 342 19.27 2.00 -4.65
N PHE A 343 18.95 3.17 -4.13
CA PHE A 343 19.34 4.45 -4.74
C PHE A 343 20.85 4.77 -4.67
N GLU A 344 21.53 4.40 -3.58
CA GLU A 344 22.95 4.71 -3.36
C GLU A 344 23.88 3.90 -4.31
N PRO A 345 23.68 2.58 -4.51
CA PRO A 345 24.38 1.83 -5.56
C PRO A 345 24.09 2.33 -6.98
N ALA A 346 22.86 2.74 -7.27
CA ALA A 346 22.48 3.29 -8.57
C ALA A 346 23.23 4.59 -8.88
N LEU A 347 23.31 5.49 -7.89
CA LEU A 347 24.02 6.75 -8.02
C LEU A 347 25.53 6.52 -8.17
N THR A 348 26.09 5.59 -7.39
CA THR A 348 27.51 5.19 -7.49
C THR A 348 27.84 4.69 -8.89
N TYR A 349 26.98 3.85 -9.47
CA TYR A 349 27.14 3.37 -10.84
C TYR A 349 27.15 4.52 -11.86
N LEU A 350 26.21 5.46 -11.77
CA LEU A 350 26.14 6.62 -12.66
C LEU A 350 27.31 7.60 -12.50
N GLN A 351 27.90 7.68 -11.30
CA GLN A 351 29.10 8.49 -11.04
C GLN A 351 30.37 7.83 -11.58
N ALA A 352 30.39 6.50 -11.68
CA ALA A 352 31.50 5.73 -12.23
C ALA A 352 31.52 5.66 -13.77
N LEU A 353 30.48 6.18 -14.45
CA LEU A 353 30.45 6.23 -15.91
C LEU A 353 31.56 7.15 -16.46
N PRO A 354 32.14 6.84 -17.63
CA PRO A 354 33.14 7.69 -18.28
C PRO A 354 32.70 9.16 -18.43
N PRO A 355 33.62 10.15 -18.30
CA PRO A 355 33.29 11.58 -18.33
C PRO A 355 32.56 12.05 -19.60
N GLU A 356 32.79 11.37 -20.73
CA GLU A 356 32.08 11.62 -22.00
C GLU A 356 30.56 11.44 -21.91
N TYR A 357 30.06 10.64 -20.95
CA TYR A 357 28.64 10.43 -20.69
C TYR A 357 28.04 11.41 -19.67
N GLU A 358 28.85 12.27 -19.06
CA GLU A 358 28.38 13.19 -18.01
C GLU A 358 27.35 14.20 -18.55
N ARG A 359 27.48 14.58 -19.83
CA ARG A 359 26.53 15.47 -20.53
C ARG A 359 25.36 14.73 -21.18
N ASN A 360 25.31 13.39 -21.11
CA ASN A 360 24.22 12.63 -21.71
C ASN A 360 22.88 12.94 -20.99
N PRO A 361 21.79 13.22 -21.73
CA PRO A 361 20.53 13.65 -21.12
C PRO A 361 19.89 12.57 -20.23
N ASP A 362 19.94 11.30 -20.63
CA ASP A 362 19.36 10.19 -19.86
C ASP A 362 20.12 9.96 -18.54
N VAL A 363 21.46 10.05 -18.58
CA VAL A 363 22.31 9.94 -17.39
C VAL A 363 21.99 11.05 -16.38
N ARG A 364 21.81 12.29 -16.85
CA ARG A 364 21.50 13.44 -15.98
C ARG A 364 20.09 13.36 -15.42
N LEU A 365 19.12 12.93 -16.22
CA LEU A 365 17.75 12.72 -15.78
C LEU A 365 17.68 11.64 -14.69
N LEU A 366 18.36 10.49 -14.86
CA LEU A 366 18.42 9.44 -13.85
C LEU A 366 19.12 9.90 -12.56
N LYS A 367 20.20 10.68 -12.66
CA LYS A 367 20.83 11.29 -11.48
C LYS A 367 19.85 12.21 -10.75
N ALA A 368 19.11 13.05 -11.45
CA ALA A 368 18.13 13.95 -10.85
C ALA A 368 16.99 13.19 -10.13
N VAL A 369 16.47 12.13 -10.75
CA VAL A 369 15.46 11.23 -10.14
C VAL A 369 16.01 10.59 -8.86
N LEU A 370 17.22 10.04 -8.89
CA LEU A 370 17.87 9.41 -7.74
C LEU A 370 18.14 10.41 -6.60
N TYR A 371 18.58 11.62 -6.92
CA TYR A 371 18.76 12.68 -5.93
C TYR A 371 17.43 13.09 -5.29
N SER A 372 16.35 13.18 -6.08
CA SER A 372 15.01 13.44 -5.54
C SER A 372 14.56 12.35 -4.56
N HIS A 373 14.75 11.06 -4.90
CA HIS A 373 14.35 9.93 -4.05
C HIS A 373 15.21 9.80 -2.77
N SER A 374 16.47 10.22 -2.82
CA SER A 374 17.38 10.20 -1.66
C SER A 374 17.28 11.45 -0.77
N GLY A 375 16.38 12.39 -1.09
CA GLY A 375 16.22 13.65 -0.35
C GLY A 375 17.32 14.69 -0.62
N ALA A 376 18.22 14.41 -1.56
CA ALA A 376 19.28 15.29 -2.03
C ALA A 376 18.74 16.39 -3.00
N LEU A 377 17.72 17.13 -2.54
CA LEU A 377 16.88 17.99 -3.39
C LEU A 377 17.65 19.12 -4.08
N ALA A 378 18.65 19.70 -3.41
CA ALA A 378 19.50 20.73 -4.00
C ALA A 378 20.35 20.19 -5.18
N GLN A 379 20.82 18.94 -5.08
CA GLN A 379 21.56 18.28 -6.16
C GLN A 379 20.63 17.87 -7.30
N ALA A 380 19.41 17.44 -6.99
CA ALA A 380 18.38 17.17 -7.99
C ALA A 380 18.06 18.43 -8.81
N GLU A 381 17.78 19.55 -8.14
CA GLU A 381 17.47 20.84 -8.78
C GLU A 381 18.62 21.35 -9.65
N ALA A 382 19.86 21.33 -9.14
CA ALA A 382 21.04 21.73 -9.92
C ALA A 382 21.25 20.84 -11.16
N THR A 383 21.03 19.53 -11.02
CA THR A 383 21.16 18.59 -12.14
C THR A 383 20.09 18.84 -13.21
N CYS A 384 18.84 19.11 -12.81
CA CYS A 384 17.77 19.48 -13.72
C CYS A 384 18.04 20.79 -14.46
N PHE A 385 18.47 21.85 -13.77
CA PHE A 385 18.78 23.13 -14.44
C PHE A 385 19.89 22.97 -15.46
N SER A 386 20.93 22.23 -15.10
CA SER A 386 22.01 21.93 -16.01
C SER A 386 21.49 21.17 -17.24
N LEU A 387 20.64 20.15 -17.06
CA LEU A 387 20.03 19.39 -18.16
C LEU A 387 19.19 20.28 -19.08
N LEU A 388 18.36 21.16 -18.51
CA LEU A 388 17.49 22.06 -19.27
C LEU A 388 18.25 23.14 -20.05
N GLN A 389 19.52 23.44 -19.71
CA GLN A 389 20.36 24.33 -20.54
C GLN A 389 20.71 23.69 -21.90
N ASP A 390 20.80 22.37 -21.96
CA ASP A 390 21.15 21.63 -23.17
C ASP A 390 19.91 21.03 -23.86
N ASP A 391 18.85 20.74 -23.10
CA ASP A 391 17.58 20.17 -23.56
C ASP A 391 16.40 20.84 -22.85
N GLU A 392 16.03 22.03 -23.31
CA GLU A 392 14.91 22.83 -22.76
C GLU A 392 13.54 22.13 -22.83
N LEU A 393 13.40 21.07 -23.65
CA LEU A 393 12.14 20.36 -23.88
C LEU A 393 12.01 19.08 -23.04
N ASN A 394 12.90 18.87 -22.06
CA ASN A 394 12.92 17.65 -21.25
C ASN A 394 11.79 17.61 -20.22
N ALA A 395 10.67 16.97 -20.56
CA ALA A 395 9.50 16.86 -19.68
C ALA A 395 9.78 16.18 -18.32
N GLY A 396 10.68 15.19 -18.29
CA GLY A 396 11.07 14.49 -17.06
C GLY A 396 11.83 15.40 -16.08
N ALA A 397 12.73 16.25 -16.60
CA ALA A 397 13.47 17.20 -15.79
C ALA A 397 12.56 18.27 -15.15
N HIS A 398 11.58 18.77 -15.91
CA HIS A 398 10.54 19.67 -15.40
C HIS A 398 9.70 19.02 -14.30
N TYR A 399 9.30 17.75 -14.46
CA TYR A 399 8.57 17.04 -13.42
C TYR A 399 9.39 16.85 -12.12
N VAL A 400 10.68 16.50 -12.22
CA VAL A 400 11.55 16.40 -11.04
C VAL A 400 11.73 17.76 -10.36
N LEU A 401 11.82 18.86 -11.12
CA LEU A 401 11.82 20.22 -10.55
C LEU A 401 10.52 20.53 -9.81
N ALA A 402 9.37 20.07 -10.32
CA ALA A 402 8.08 20.23 -9.64
C ALA A 402 8.09 19.55 -8.26
N LEU A 403 8.59 18.32 -8.17
CA LEU A 403 8.76 17.60 -6.89
C LEU A 403 9.73 18.32 -5.94
N CYS A 404 10.83 18.86 -6.47
CA CYS A 404 11.78 19.64 -5.66
C CYS A 404 11.13 20.92 -5.11
N ARG A 405 10.38 21.66 -5.94
CA ARG A 405 9.66 22.87 -5.52
C ARG A 405 8.58 22.59 -4.49
N GLU A 406 7.83 21.51 -4.68
CA GLU A 406 6.82 21.04 -3.70
C GLU A 406 7.48 20.76 -2.34
N SER A 407 8.60 20.03 -2.31
CA SER A 407 9.32 19.70 -1.08
C SER A 407 9.89 20.92 -0.35
N GLN A 408 10.16 22.01 -1.09
CA GLN A 408 10.59 23.30 -0.54
C GLN A 408 9.39 24.17 -0.07
N GLY A 409 8.15 23.71 -0.27
CA GLY A 409 6.93 24.44 0.04
C GLY A 409 6.49 25.43 -1.05
N ASP A 410 7.22 25.55 -2.16
CA ASP A 410 6.84 26.36 -3.31
C ASP A 410 5.85 25.60 -4.21
N LEU A 411 4.60 25.54 -3.76
CA LEU A 411 3.52 24.88 -4.49
C LEU A 411 3.21 25.58 -5.83
N THR A 412 3.53 26.87 -5.99
CA THR A 412 3.20 27.62 -7.21
C THR A 412 4.23 27.33 -8.29
N GLY A 413 5.52 27.39 -7.95
CA GLY A 413 6.58 26.93 -8.82
C GLY A 413 6.43 25.45 -9.18
N ALA A 414 5.95 24.60 -8.24
CA ALA A 414 5.66 23.20 -8.55
C ALA A 414 4.60 23.04 -9.65
N LEU A 415 3.47 23.75 -9.57
CA LEU A 415 2.43 23.71 -10.60
C LEU A 415 2.89 24.23 -11.96
N GLU A 416 3.68 25.32 -12.00
CA GLU A 416 4.23 25.85 -13.26
C GLU A 416 5.11 24.80 -13.96
N GLN A 417 5.94 24.09 -13.20
CA GLN A 417 6.80 23.03 -13.72
C GLN A 417 6.00 21.78 -14.15
N ASP A 418 4.99 21.37 -13.40
CA ASP A 418 4.11 20.26 -13.82
C ASP A 418 3.31 20.61 -15.09
N GLN A 419 2.81 21.84 -15.21
CA GLN A 419 2.10 22.30 -16.41
C GLN A 419 3.01 22.26 -17.64
N LEU A 420 4.24 22.72 -17.51
CA LEU A 420 5.24 22.68 -18.58
C LEU A 420 5.59 21.24 -18.95
N ALA A 421 5.81 20.35 -17.97
CA ALA A 421 6.05 18.92 -18.20
C ALA A 421 4.87 18.25 -18.95
N ALA A 422 3.64 18.56 -18.56
CA ALA A 422 2.43 18.04 -19.20
C ALA A 422 2.17 18.63 -20.60
N TRP A 423 2.69 19.82 -20.91
CA TRP A 423 2.60 20.44 -22.23
C TRP A 423 3.64 19.86 -23.20
N LEU A 424 4.87 19.66 -22.72
CA LEU A 424 5.98 19.09 -23.49
C LEU A 424 5.75 17.61 -23.84
N ASP A 425 5.21 16.83 -22.89
CA ASP A 425 4.80 15.44 -23.12
C ASP A 425 3.34 15.22 -22.69
N PRO A 426 2.38 15.35 -23.62
CA PRO A 426 0.97 15.11 -23.34
C PRO A 426 0.63 13.68 -22.90
N GLY A 427 1.53 12.72 -23.14
CA GLY A 427 1.38 11.32 -22.72
C GLY A 427 1.82 11.07 -21.27
N PHE A 428 2.54 12.01 -20.65
CA PHE A 428 3.12 11.83 -19.33
C PHE A 428 2.10 12.07 -18.22
N ALA A 429 1.71 11.00 -17.53
CA ALA A 429 0.65 11.03 -16.53
C ALA A 429 1.06 11.67 -15.21
N MET A 430 2.32 11.51 -14.78
CA MET A 430 2.74 11.90 -13.43
C MET A 430 2.58 13.41 -13.13
N PRO A 431 2.85 14.34 -14.06
CA PRO A 431 2.51 15.75 -13.84
C PRO A 431 1.01 15.98 -13.60
N ARG A 432 0.13 15.24 -14.28
CA ARG A 432 -1.34 15.31 -14.06
C ARG A 432 -1.73 14.75 -12.70
N VAL A 433 -1.10 13.65 -12.27
CA VAL A 433 -1.27 13.11 -10.91
C VAL A 433 -0.84 14.18 -9.89
N HIS A 434 0.34 14.76 -10.05
CA HIS A 434 0.94 15.69 -9.10
C HIS A 434 0.17 17.03 -9.02
N MET A 435 -0.22 17.62 -10.16
CA MET A 435 -1.10 18.79 -10.17
C MET A 435 -2.43 18.52 -9.48
N GLY A 436 -3.02 17.35 -9.69
CA GLY A 436 -4.25 16.97 -8.99
C GLY A 436 -4.04 16.87 -7.47
N LEU A 437 -2.88 16.35 -7.02
CA LEU A 437 -2.52 16.30 -5.60
C LEU A 437 -2.29 17.69 -5.01
N ILE A 438 -1.62 18.58 -5.74
CA ILE A 438 -1.41 19.97 -5.32
C ILE A 438 -2.75 20.72 -5.26
N ALA A 439 -3.60 20.59 -6.29
CA ALA A 439 -4.92 21.21 -6.34
C ALA A 439 -5.79 20.74 -5.15
N ARG A 440 -5.74 19.44 -4.83
CA ARG A 440 -6.40 18.87 -3.65
C ARG A 440 -5.90 19.51 -2.35
N ARG A 441 -4.59 19.64 -2.16
CA ARG A 441 -4.01 20.30 -0.96
C ARG A 441 -4.37 21.78 -0.84
N ARG A 442 -4.67 22.44 -1.97
CA ARG A 442 -5.11 23.84 -2.02
C ARG A 442 -6.63 24.00 -1.88
N GLY A 443 -7.38 22.90 -1.76
CA GLY A 443 -8.85 22.91 -1.69
C GLY A 443 -9.55 23.13 -3.03
N ASP A 444 -8.82 23.11 -4.15
CA ASP A 444 -9.40 23.16 -5.50
C ASP A 444 -9.82 21.76 -5.95
N HIS A 445 -10.95 21.30 -5.42
CA HIS A 445 -11.48 19.97 -5.72
C HIS A 445 -11.93 19.81 -7.19
N GLN A 446 -12.37 20.90 -7.82
CA GLN A 446 -12.80 20.85 -9.22
C GLN A 446 -11.58 20.70 -10.14
N GLY A 447 -10.52 21.48 -9.89
CA GLY A 447 -9.24 21.33 -10.58
C GLY A 447 -8.60 19.97 -10.32
N ALA A 448 -8.62 19.49 -9.07
CA ALA A 448 -8.09 18.17 -8.70
C ALA A 448 -8.79 17.04 -9.46
N ALA A 449 -10.13 17.02 -9.48
CA ALA A 449 -10.90 16.01 -10.20
C ALA A 449 -10.67 16.04 -11.71
N GLN A 450 -10.49 17.23 -12.30
CA GLN A 450 -10.19 17.36 -13.72
C GLN A 450 -8.81 16.78 -14.06
N GLU A 451 -7.79 17.15 -13.28
CA GLU A 451 -6.42 16.66 -13.49
C GLU A 451 -6.32 15.15 -13.24
N MET A 452 -7.00 14.63 -12.22
CA MET A 452 -7.04 13.21 -11.95
C MET A 452 -7.79 12.41 -13.03
N LYS A 453 -8.85 12.96 -13.62
CA LYS A 453 -9.52 12.34 -14.79
C LYS A 453 -8.57 12.22 -15.98
N HIS A 454 -7.74 13.23 -16.20
CA HIS A 454 -6.71 13.22 -17.24
C HIS A 454 -5.64 12.17 -16.93
N ALA A 455 -5.13 12.17 -15.70
CA ALA A 455 -4.14 11.20 -15.23
C ALA A 455 -4.61 9.76 -15.39
N ILE A 456 -5.87 9.41 -15.06
CA ILE A 456 -6.41 8.04 -15.24
C ILE A 456 -6.28 7.55 -16.68
N ARG A 457 -6.58 8.40 -17.66
CA ARG A 457 -6.51 8.03 -19.08
C ARG A 457 -5.07 7.78 -19.52
N LEU A 458 -4.16 8.63 -19.08
CA LEU A 458 -2.73 8.54 -19.40
C LEU A 458 -2.09 7.33 -18.71
N LEU A 459 -2.37 7.10 -17.43
CA LEU A 459 -1.83 5.98 -16.65
C LEU A 459 -2.17 4.61 -17.25
N GLN A 460 -3.32 4.45 -17.92
CA GLN A 460 -3.67 3.19 -18.60
C GLN A 460 -2.67 2.78 -19.69
N GLN A 461 -2.02 3.76 -20.31
CA GLN A 461 -1.16 3.59 -21.47
C GLN A 461 0.29 3.95 -21.17
N GLU A 462 0.57 4.40 -19.94
CA GLU A 462 1.89 4.85 -19.51
C GLU A 462 2.91 3.72 -19.52
N ASP A 463 4.13 3.99 -19.99
CA ASP A 463 5.21 3.02 -20.03
C ASP A 463 5.62 2.56 -18.60
N PRO A 464 5.73 1.25 -18.33
CA PRO A 464 6.21 0.73 -17.05
C PRO A 464 7.57 1.31 -16.60
N ALA A 465 8.50 1.56 -17.52
CA ALA A 465 9.79 2.16 -17.20
C ALA A 465 9.64 3.61 -16.73
N ARG A 466 8.68 4.36 -17.29
CA ARG A 466 8.40 5.73 -16.87
C ARG A 466 7.72 5.77 -15.50
N LEU A 467 6.88 4.79 -15.19
CA LEU A 467 6.32 4.60 -13.86
C LEU A 467 7.38 4.18 -12.83
N LEU A 468 8.36 3.37 -13.21
CA LEU A 468 9.50 3.04 -12.36
C LEU A 468 10.30 4.29 -11.97
N LEU A 469 10.50 5.23 -12.90
CA LEU A 469 11.29 6.43 -12.66
C LEU A 469 10.53 7.52 -11.88
N PHE A 470 9.27 7.76 -12.24
CA PHE A 470 8.53 8.94 -11.78
C PHE A 470 7.33 8.60 -10.92
N GLY A 471 6.93 7.33 -10.86
CA GLY A 471 5.80 6.86 -10.07
C GLY A 471 6.06 6.84 -8.57
N GLY A 472 7.26 7.23 -8.09
CA GLY A 472 7.59 7.28 -6.67
C GLY A 472 7.45 5.93 -5.96
N GLY A 473 7.81 4.84 -6.66
CA GLY A 473 7.63 3.45 -6.19
C GLY A 473 6.22 2.89 -6.34
N PHE A 474 5.25 3.70 -6.78
CA PHE A 474 3.88 3.23 -7.00
C PHE A 474 3.70 2.57 -8.37
N LYS A 475 3.09 1.39 -8.36
CA LYS A 475 2.68 0.70 -9.59
C LYS A 475 1.51 1.43 -10.25
N ARG A 476 1.33 1.18 -11.56
CA ARG A 476 0.29 1.79 -12.40
C ARG A 476 -1.09 1.75 -11.73
N GLU A 477 -1.45 0.60 -11.18
CA GLU A 477 -2.75 0.36 -10.58
C GLU A 477 -2.97 1.24 -9.34
N ALA A 478 -1.91 1.46 -8.55
CA ALA A 478 -1.95 2.31 -7.36
C ALA A 478 -2.10 3.79 -7.72
N LEU A 479 -1.38 4.25 -8.75
CA LEU A 479 -1.52 5.61 -9.27
C LEU A 479 -2.90 5.83 -9.90
N MET A 480 -3.43 4.83 -10.62
CA MET A 480 -4.78 4.90 -11.18
C MET A 480 -5.85 4.92 -10.09
N ALA A 481 -5.64 4.17 -9.01
CA ALA A 481 -6.52 4.19 -7.85
C ALA A 481 -6.48 5.56 -7.15
N LEU A 482 -5.30 6.13 -6.97
CA LEU A 482 -5.10 7.48 -6.42
C LEU A 482 -5.90 8.52 -7.22
N CYS A 483 -5.86 8.44 -8.55
CA CYS A 483 -6.57 9.38 -9.40
C CYS A 483 -8.10 9.16 -9.39
N LYS A 484 -8.56 7.91 -9.25
CA LYS A 484 -9.99 7.57 -9.22
C LYS A 484 -10.69 7.99 -7.92
N GLN A 485 -9.93 8.39 -6.91
CA GLN A 485 -10.47 8.84 -5.63
C GLN A 485 -11.02 10.28 -5.67
N GLU A 486 -10.77 11.06 -6.73
CA GLU A 486 -11.40 12.37 -6.90
C GLU A 486 -12.85 12.25 -7.41
N PRO A 487 -13.84 12.90 -6.76
CA PRO A 487 -15.21 12.90 -7.23
C PRO A 487 -15.31 13.64 -8.56
N LEU A 488 -15.55 12.90 -9.64
CA LEU A 488 -16.04 13.44 -10.90
C LEU A 488 -17.42 14.06 -10.66
N HIS A 489 -17.49 15.33 -10.28
CA HIS A 489 -18.73 16.09 -10.39
C HIS A 489 -19.01 16.30 -11.88
N SER A 490 -19.69 15.33 -12.50
CA SER A 490 -20.39 15.54 -13.75
C SER A 490 -21.54 16.50 -13.47
N GLY A 491 -21.29 17.79 -13.68
CA GLY A 491 -22.35 18.77 -13.88
C GLY A 491 -23.10 18.45 -15.17
N GLU A 492 -24.15 17.65 -15.07
CA GLU A 492 -25.25 17.69 -16.02
C GLU A 492 -26.50 18.15 -15.27
N ARG A 493 -26.65 19.48 -15.20
CA ARG A 493 -27.97 20.10 -15.16
C ARG A 493 -28.33 20.45 -16.60
N ARG A 494 -29.13 19.60 -17.26
CA ARG A 494 -30.38 19.97 -17.93
C ARG A 494 -31.03 18.76 -18.58
#